data_AF-A0A0V0YSL9-F1
#
_entry.id   AF-A0A0V0YSL9-F1
#
_cell.length_a   1.000
_cell.length_b   1.000
_cell.length_c   1.000
_cell.angle_alpha   90.00
_cell.angle_beta   90.00
_cell.angle_gamma   90.00
#
_symmetry.space_group_name_H-M   'P 1'
#
loop_
_entity.id
_entity.type
_entity.pdbx_description
1 polymer ?
#
loop_
_entity_poly.entity_id
_entity_poly.type
_entity_poly.pdbx_seq_one_letter_code
_entity_poly.pdbx_strand_id
1 'polypeptide(L)'
;MDAERKHPILLPSTHPVVMLLIKRAHERSLHAGTEQTLTDLRQRFWVLKGRSSVKRIVRQCRICKRQSARPYEPIMNDLPMDRVTVAAPFERIGIDFAGP
;
A
#
# COMPACT_ATOMS: atom_id res chain seq x y z
N MET A 1 -0.11 2.68 -34.60
CA MET A 1 -0.82 3.02 -33.34
C MET A 1 -2.25 2.53 -33.45
N ASP A 2 -2.66 1.62 -32.57
CA ASP A 2 -3.99 0.99 -32.59
C ASP A 2 -5.12 2.01 -32.48
N ALA A 3 -6.21 1.80 -33.24
CA ALA A 3 -7.35 2.69 -33.30
C ALA A 3 -8.00 2.92 -31.91
N GLU A 4 -8.03 1.90 -31.05
CA GLU A 4 -8.55 2.00 -29.67
C GLU A 4 -7.79 3.03 -28.82
N ARG A 5 -6.47 3.18 -29.01
CA ARG A 5 -5.68 4.17 -28.26
C ARG A 5 -5.94 5.60 -28.71
N LYS A 6 -6.31 5.80 -29.97
CA LYS A 6 -6.65 7.12 -30.52
C LYS A 6 -8.02 7.59 -30.04
N HIS A 7 -8.95 6.65 -29.81
CA HIS A 7 -10.34 6.93 -29.47
C HIS A 7 -10.79 6.10 -28.25
N PRO A 8 -10.36 6.47 -27.03
CA PRO A 8 -10.70 5.73 -25.82
C PRO A 8 -12.20 5.85 -25.49
N ILE A 9 -12.77 4.78 -24.93
CA ILE A 9 -14.19 4.74 -24.53
C ILE A 9 -14.39 5.62 -23.29
N LEU A 10 -15.29 6.60 -23.39
CA LEU A 10 -15.64 7.49 -22.29
C LEU A 10 -16.52 6.77 -21.26
N LEU A 11 -16.10 6.79 -19.99
CA LEU A 11 -16.80 6.10 -18.90
C LEU A 11 -17.06 7.00 -17.68
N PRO A 12 -18.19 6.81 -16.97
CA PRO A 12 -18.48 7.53 -15.73
C PRO A 12 -17.55 7.10 -14.59
N SER A 13 -17.29 8.01 -13.64
CA SER A 13 -16.25 7.81 -12.61
C SER A 13 -16.61 6.85 -11.47
N THR A 14 -17.91 6.63 -11.23
CA THR A 14 -18.45 5.99 -10.02
C THR A 14 -19.02 4.60 -10.26
N HIS A 15 -19.22 4.19 -11.50
CA HIS A 15 -19.89 2.94 -11.82
C HIS A 15 -19.05 1.72 -11.36
N PRO A 16 -19.65 0.68 -10.75
CA PRO A 16 -18.91 -0.47 -10.23
C PRO A 16 -18.00 -1.17 -11.25
N VAL A 17 -18.47 -1.29 -12.50
CA VAL A 17 -17.66 -1.87 -13.59
C VAL A 17 -16.38 -1.08 -13.84
N VAL A 18 -16.44 0.26 -13.76
CA VAL A 18 -15.27 1.12 -13.97
C VAL A 18 -14.25 0.92 -12.85
N MET A 19 -14.72 0.73 -11.62
CA MET A 19 -13.87 0.41 -10.48
C MET A 19 -13.14 -0.92 -10.66
N LEU A 20 -13.82 -1.94 -11.19
CA LEU A 20 -13.23 -3.23 -11.52
C LEU A 20 -12.22 -3.12 -12.68
N LEU A 21 -12.50 -2.30 -13.69
CA LEU A 21 -11.56 -2.05 -14.79
C LEU A 21 -10.28 -1.38 -14.29
N ILE A 22 -10.41 -0.36 -13.43
CA ILE A 22 -9.27 0.31 -12.79
C ILE A 22 -8.47 -0.69 -11.95
N LYS A 23 -9.14 -1.53 -11.15
CA LYS A 23 -8.50 -2.56 -10.34
C LYS A 23 -7.72 -3.55 -11.22
N ARG A 24 -8.32 -4.04 -12.30
CA ARG A 24 -7.67 -4.93 -13.25
C ARG A 24 -6.46 -4.27 -13.92
N ALA A 25 -6.57 -2.99 -14.29
CA ALA A 25 -5.43 -2.26 -14.85
C ALA A 25 -4.29 -2.18 -13.83
N HIS A 26 -4.58 -1.78 -12.59
CA HIS A 26 -3.61 -1.72 -11.50
C HIS A 26 -2.90 -3.07 -11.24
N GLU A 27 -3.65 -4.17 -11.23
CA GLU A 27 -3.11 -5.53 -11.03
C GLU A 27 -2.24 -5.98 -12.22
N ARG A 28 -2.67 -5.70 -13.46
CA ARG A 28 -1.88 -6.02 -14.67
C ARG A 28 -0.60 -5.19 -14.77
N SER A 29 -0.60 -3.98 -14.23
CA SER A 29 0.57 -3.11 -14.13
C SER A 29 1.43 -3.45 -12.90
N LEU A 30 1.30 -4.66 -12.34
CA LEU A 30 2.10 -5.15 -11.21
C LEU A 30 2.07 -4.19 -10.02
N HIS A 31 0.88 -3.70 -9.66
CA HIS A 31 0.68 -2.77 -8.54
C HIS A 31 1.36 -1.41 -8.69
N ALA A 32 1.60 -0.96 -9.92
CA ALA A 32 2.17 0.36 -10.18
C ALA A 32 1.34 1.50 -9.58
N GLY A 33 1.99 2.65 -9.43
CA GLY A 33 1.40 3.87 -8.85
C GLY A 33 0.23 4.43 -9.66
N THR A 34 -0.32 5.55 -9.17
CA THR A 34 -1.53 6.17 -9.74
C THR A 34 -1.33 6.60 -11.20
N GLU A 35 -0.21 7.23 -11.52
CA GLU A 35 0.02 7.77 -12.89
C GLU A 35 0.25 6.66 -13.91
N GLN A 36 1.05 5.63 -13.56
CA GLN A 36 1.27 4.47 -14.43
C GLN A 36 -0.05 3.74 -14.69
N THR A 37 -0.80 3.42 -13.63
CA THR A 37 -2.11 2.76 -13.73
C THR A 37 -3.07 3.57 -14.60
N LEU A 38 -3.07 4.90 -14.47
CA LEU A 38 -3.91 5.79 -15.26
C LEU A 38 -3.51 5.79 -16.74
N THR A 39 -2.21 5.80 -17.03
CA THR A 39 -1.69 5.70 -18.41
C THR A 39 -2.06 4.38 -19.06
N ASP A 40 -1.94 3.27 -18.33
CA ASP A 40 -2.33 1.95 -18.83
C ASP A 40 -3.84 1.84 -19.07
N LEU A 41 -4.65 2.43 -18.17
CA LEU A 41 -6.10 2.51 -18.34
C LEU A 41 -6.49 3.33 -19.58
N ARG A 42 -5.79 4.46 -19.82
CA ARG A 42 -6.03 5.38 -20.94
C ARG A 42 -5.72 4.80 -22.31
N GLN A 43 -5.05 3.65 -22.38
CA GLN A 43 -4.87 2.95 -23.65
C GLN A 43 -6.21 2.50 -24.26
N ARG A 44 -7.28 2.38 -23.46
CA ARG A 44 -8.61 1.93 -23.92
C ARG A 44 -9.77 2.72 -23.35
N PHE A 45 -9.63 3.29 -22.15
CA PHE A 45 -10.74 3.92 -21.42
C PHE A 45 -10.40 5.33 -20.95
N TRP A 46 -11.31 6.27 -21.21
CA TRP A 46 -11.26 7.61 -20.64
C TRP A 46 -12.28 7.73 -19.51
N VAL A 47 -11.83 7.57 -18.27
CA VAL A 47 -12.70 7.68 -17.10
C VAL A 47 -12.80 9.13 -16.65
N LEU A 48 -14.02 9.66 -16.50
CA LEU A 48 -14.25 10.98 -15.90
C LEU A 48 -13.64 11.04 -14.50
N LYS A 49 -12.99 12.15 -14.14
CA LYS A 49 -12.22 12.25 -12.88
C LYS A 49 -11.24 11.07 -12.67
N GLY A 50 -10.75 10.45 -13.75
CA GLY A 50 -10.08 9.15 -13.74
C GLY A 50 -8.90 9.05 -12.77
N ARG A 51 -8.08 10.10 -12.67
CA ARG A 51 -6.97 10.15 -11.69
C ARG A 51 -7.45 9.94 -10.25
N SER A 52 -8.58 10.55 -9.87
CA SER A 52 -9.14 10.40 -8.52
C SER A 52 -9.69 8.99 -8.29
N SER A 53 -10.37 8.40 -9.29
CA SER A 53 -10.86 7.03 -9.22
C SER A 53 -9.72 6.01 -9.14
N VAL A 54 -8.67 6.20 -9.95
CA VAL A 54 -7.44 5.38 -9.89
C VAL A 54 -6.78 5.49 -8.53
N LYS A 55 -6.55 6.71 -8.04
CA LYS A 55 -5.95 6.96 -6.72
C LYS A 55 -6.73 6.28 -5.60
N ARG A 56 -8.08 6.29 -5.67
CA ARG A 56 -8.94 5.59 -4.71
C ARG A 56 -8.69 4.08 -4.73
N ILE A 57 -8.66 3.45 -5.91
CA ILE A 57 -8.41 2.01 -6.03
C ILE A 57 -7.01 1.63 -5.55
N VAL A 58 -5.97 2.36 -5.97
CA VAL A 58 -4.58 2.12 -5.53
C VAL A 58 -4.46 2.23 -4.01
N ARG A 59 -5.09 3.24 -3.39
CA ARG A 59 -5.13 3.39 -1.93
C ARG A 59 -5.88 2.29 -1.21
N GLN A 60 -6.86 1.64 -1.85
CA GLN A 60 -7.63 0.53 -1.28
C GLN A 60 -6.94 -0.82 -1.47
N CYS A 61 -5.97 -0.93 -2.38
CA CYS A 61 -5.22 -2.14 -2.64
C CYS A 61 -4.43 -2.60 -1.41
N ARG A 62 -4.70 -3.81 -0.92
CA ARG A 62 -4.06 -4.37 0.27
C ARG A 62 -2.56 -4.58 0.09
N ILE A 63 -2.13 -4.99 -1.11
CA ILE A 63 -0.72 -5.22 -1.44
C ILE A 63 0.05 -3.90 -1.38
N CYS A 64 -0.44 -2.86 -2.06
CA CYS A 64 0.16 -1.53 -2.02
C CYS A 64 0.16 -0.94 -0.61
N LYS A 65 -0.94 -1.09 0.15
CA LYS A 65 -1.01 -0.64 1.55
C LYS A 65 0.06 -1.30 2.41
N ARG A 66 0.27 -2.61 2.27
CA ARG A 66 1.28 -3.34 3.03
C ARG A 66 2.69 -2.90 2.64
N GLN A 67 2.95 -2.72 1.34
CA GLN A 67 4.26 -2.27 0.85
C GLN A 67 4.59 -0.82 1.21
N SER A 68 3.59 0.05 1.29
CA SER A 68 3.76 1.46 1.67
C SER A 68 3.57 1.74 3.16
N ALA A 69 3.23 0.72 3.95
CA ALA A 69 3.09 0.86 5.39
C ALA A 69 4.43 1.29 5.99
N ARG A 70 4.39 2.31 6.85
CA ARG A 70 5.56 2.66 7.65
C ARG A 70 5.80 1.56 8.68
N PRO A 71 7.06 1.31 9.05
CA PRO A 71 7.36 0.50 10.22
C PRO A 71 6.57 1.00 11.42
N TYR A 72 6.09 0.08 12.25
CA TYR A 72 5.56 0.45 13.53
C TYR A 72 6.70 1.02 14.36
N GLU A 73 6.52 2.24 14.86
CA GLU A 73 7.42 2.87 15.81
C GLU A 73 6.87 2.58 17.22
N PRO A 74 7.40 1.57 17.93
CA PRO A 74 6.98 1.34 19.31
C PRO A 74 7.34 2.57 20.15
N ILE A 75 6.37 3.02 20.95
CA ILE A 75 6.66 3.94 22.04
C ILE A 75 7.45 3.14 23.07
N MET A 76 8.77 3.33 23.08
CA MET A 76 9.65 2.74 24.07
C MET A 76 9.49 3.54 25.36
N ASN A 77 8.99 2.90 26.42
CA ASN A 77 9.11 3.47 27.75
C ASN A 77 10.56 3.40 28.23
N ASP A 78 10.87 4.19 29.25
CA ASP A 78 12.15 4.10 29.94
C ASP A 78 12.41 2.67 30.38
N LEU A 79 13.64 2.20 30.16
CA LEU A 79 14.06 0.90 30.64
C LEU A 79 13.98 0.89 32.18
N PRO A 80 13.54 -0.22 32.81
CA PRO A 80 13.57 -0.34 34.26
C PRO A 80 14.98 -0.07 34.79
N MET A 81 15.08 0.63 35.92
CA MET A 81 16.38 0.98 36.55
C MET A 81 17.29 -0.24 36.72
N ASP A 82 16.71 -1.39 37.04
CA ASP A 82 17.42 -2.65 37.21
C ASP A 82 18.17 -3.11 35.94
N ARG A 83 17.77 -2.65 34.75
CA ARG A 83 18.45 -2.93 33.48
C ARG A 83 19.55 -1.93 33.10
N VAL A 84 19.58 -0.74 33.71
CA VAL A 84 20.44 0.37 33.26
C VAL A 84 21.46 0.83 34.29
N THR A 85 21.29 0.50 35.58
CA THR A 85 22.32 0.82 36.57
C THR A 85 23.36 -0.28 36.66
N VAL A 86 24.60 0.10 36.99
CA VAL A 86 25.69 -0.84 37.27
C VAL A 86 25.34 -1.71 38.47
N ALA A 87 25.69 -3.00 38.39
CA ALA A 87 25.47 -4.01 39.42
C ALA A 87 26.69 -4.92 39.49
N ALA A 88 26.95 -5.50 40.67
CA ALA A 88 27.98 -6.52 40.83
C ALA A 88 27.63 -7.79 40.03
N PRO A 89 28.62 -8.65 39.72
CA PRO A 89 28.35 -9.93 39.08
C PRO A 89 27.29 -10.73 39.85
N PHE A 90 26.29 -11.26 39.13
CA PHE A 90 25.17 -12.05 39.67
C PHE A 90 24.16 -11.32 40.58
N GLU A 91 24.28 -10.00 40.76
CA GLU A 91 23.34 -9.21 41.58
C GLU A 91 21.95 -9.11 40.92
N ARG A 92 21.89 -9.15 39.58
CA ARG A 92 20.63 -9.10 38.81
C ARG A 92 20.62 -10.19 37.76
N ILE A 93 19.57 -11.00 37.77
CA ILE A 93 19.44 -12.16 36.89
C ILE A 93 18.15 -11.99 36.09
N GLY A 94 18.27 -11.99 34.77
CA GLY A 94 17.13 -12.09 33.86
C GLY A 94 16.84 -13.55 33.59
N ILE A 95 15.62 -14.00 33.90
CA ILE A 95 15.15 -15.33 33.55
C ILE A 95 14.11 -15.14 32.46
N ASP A 96 14.30 -15.83 31.33
CA ASP A 96 13.30 -15.90 30.27
C ASP A 96 13.04 -17.38 29.95
N PHE A 97 11.78 -17.71 29.70
CA PHE A 97 11.39 -19.05 29.31
C PHE A 97 11.36 -19.10 27.78
N ALA A 98 12.33 -19.80 27.19
CA ALA A 98 12.21 -20.23 25.80
C ALA A 98 11.24 -21.42 25.75
N GLY A 99 10.14 -21.29 25.00
CA GLY A 99 9.28 -22.42 24.64
C GLY A 99 9.91 -23.29 23.54
N PRO A 100 9.44 -24.53 23.32
CA PRO A 100 9.89 -25.36 22.19
C PRO A 100 9.63 -24.71 20.83
#